data_AF-A0A8D9ELB3-F1
#
_entry.id   AF-A0A8D9ELB3-F1
#
_cell.length_a   1.000
_cell.length_b   1.000
_cell.length_c   1.000
_cell.angle_alpha   90.00
_cell.angle_beta   90.00
_cell.angle_gamma   90.00
#
_symmetry.space_group_name_H-M   'P 1'
#
loop_
_entity.id
_entity.type
_entity.pdbx_description
1 polymer ?
#
loop_
_entity_poly.entity_id
_entity_poly.type
_entity_poly.pdbx_seq_one_letter_code
_entity_poly.pdbx_strand_id
1 'polypeptide(L)'
;VQGDMSLDQLGLSVEDRQGIIDNTQVIFHVAATVKFDEQLVDAYNINVKGTKSLIQLAEQMRQLQSFVYVSTAYSNSDRKHIGEQFYNPVFSDVETVTILQHSESNEQALLLPHI
;
A
#
# COMPACT_ATOMS: atom_id res chain seq x y z
N VAL A 1 18.01 -7.99 5.01
CA VAL A 1 16.76 -8.47 4.38
C VAL A 1 16.61 -7.80 3.02
N GLN A 2 16.47 -8.59 1.96
CA GLN A 2 16.04 -8.08 0.65
C GLN A 2 14.52 -8.22 0.54
N GLY A 3 13.83 -7.22 -0.01
CA GLY A 3 12.39 -7.24 -0.18
C GLY A 3 11.91 -6.12 -1.12
N ASP A 4 10.70 -6.28 -1.63
CA ASP A 4 10.05 -5.37 -2.58
C ASP A 4 8.54 -5.34 -2.30
N MET A 5 8.01 -4.14 -2.07
CA MET A 5 6.60 -3.91 -1.74
C MET A 5 5.64 -4.28 -2.89
N SER A 6 6.12 -4.30 -4.13
CA SER A 6 5.32 -4.67 -5.30
C SER A 6 5.12 -6.19 -5.43
N LEU A 7 5.94 -6.98 -4.74
CA LEU A 7 5.96 -8.44 -4.86
C LEU A 7 5.09 -9.12 -3.81
N ASP A 8 4.60 -10.30 -4.16
CA ASP A 8 3.91 -11.17 -3.21
C ASP A 8 4.80 -11.50 -2.02
N GLN A 9 4.22 -11.51 -0.82
CA GLN A 9 4.94 -11.72 0.43
C GLN A 9 6.14 -10.77 0.62
N LEU A 10 6.04 -9.55 0.05
CA LEU A 10 7.06 -8.51 0.10
C LEU A 10 8.41 -8.93 -0.52
N GLY A 11 8.43 -9.96 -1.37
CA GLY A 11 9.66 -10.49 -1.98
C GLY A 11 10.65 -11.07 -0.96
N LEU A 12 10.20 -11.37 0.26
CA LEU A 12 11.06 -11.87 1.33
C LEU A 12 11.41 -13.34 1.13
N SER A 13 12.66 -13.69 1.43
CA SER A 13 13.02 -15.10 1.65
C SER A 13 12.31 -15.65 2.88
N VAL A 14 12.11 -16.97 2.95
CA VAL A 14 11.48 -17.62 4.11
C VAL A 14 12.27 -17.35 5.40
N GLU A 15 13.60 -17.34 5.31
CA GLU A 15 14.50 -17.06 6.43
C GLU A 15 14.37 -15.61 6.92
N ASP A 16 14.46 -14.64 6.02
CA ASP A 16 14.31 -13.22 6.36
C ASP A 16 12.92 -12.94 6.94
N ARG A 17 11.87 -13.54 6.35
CA ARG A 17 10.49 -13.39 6.80
C ARG A 17 10.33 -13.88 8.24
N GLN A 18 10.87 -15.05 8.55
CA GLN A 18 10.80 -15.60 9.91
C GLN A 18 11.63 -14.76 10.90
N GLY A 19 12.82 -14.33 10.50
CA GLY A 19 13.66 -13.44 11.30
C GLY A 19 12.95 -12.12 11.64
N ILE A 20 12.26 -11.51 10.68
CA ILE A 20 11.45 -10.31 10.88
C ILE A 20 10.30 -10.59 11.86
N ILE A 21 9.56 -11.69 11.68
CA ILE A 21 8.42 -12.06 12.53
C ILE A 21 8.84 -12.21 13.99
N ASP A 22 9.97 -12.86 14.24
CA ASP A 22 10.40 -13.22 15.59
C ASP A 22 11.06 -12.05 16.32
N ASN A 23 11.67 -11.10 15.59
CA ASN A 23 12.57 -10.11 16.17
C ASN A 23 12.13 -8.64 15.99
N THR A 24 10.97 -8.35 15.39
CA THR A 24 10.49 -6.97 15.17
C THR A 24 9.40 -6.58 16.17
N GLN A 25 9.61 -5.46 16.87
CA GLN A 25 8.62 -4.88 17.80
C GLN A 25 7.96 -3.61 17.26
N VAL A 26 8.64 -2.86 16.40
CA VAL A 26 8.11 -1.61 15.84
C VAL A 26 8.33 -1.58 14.34
N ILE A 27 7.28 -1.26 13.59
CA ILE A 27 7.34 -1.04 12.14
C ILE A 27 7.12 0.44 11.86
N PHE A 28 8.04 1.02 11.08
CA PHE A 28 7.84 2.33 10.44
C PHE A 28 7.65 2.10 8.94
N HIS A 29 6.40 2.17 8.49
CA HIS A 29 6.05 2.01 7.08
C HIS A 29 6.10 3.36 6.37
N VAL A 30 7.22 3.62 5.71
CA VAL A 30 7.51 4.85 4.93
C VAL A 30 7.68 4.52 3.44
N ALA A 31 7.69 3.24 3.07
CA ALA A 31 7.90 2.81 1.70
C ALA A 31 6.67 3.12 0.84
N ALA A 32 6.85 3.92 -0.20
CA ALA A 32 5.81 4.24 -1.16
C ALA A 32 6.44 4.67 -2.48
N THR A 33 5.67 4.56 -3.56
CA THR A 33 5.90 5.33 -4.77
C THR A 33 5.04 6.60 -4.74
N VAL A 34 5.65 7.73 -5.10
CA VAL A 34 5.04 9.07 -5.06
C VAL A 34 5.00 9.74 -6.44
N LYS A 35 5.23 8.96 -7.49
CA LYS A 35 5.23 9.43 -8.88
C LYS A 35 3.80 9.59 -9.36
N PHE A 36 3.45 10.79 -9.83
CA PHE A 36 2.11 11.09 -10.33
C PHE A 36 1.86 10.56 -11.75
N ASP A 37 2.91 10.20 -12.48
CA ASP A 37 2.91 9.68 -13.85
C ASP A 37 3.15 8.17 -13.92
N GLU A 38 3.17 7.48 -12.78
CA GLU A 38 3.33 6.03 -12.73
C GLU A 38 2.05 5.31 -13.13
N GLN A 39 2.18 4.11 -13.70
CA GLN A 39 1.00 3.31 -14.05
C GLN A 39 0.22 2.99 -12.77
N LEU A 40 -1.10 3.15 -12.84
CA LEU A 40 -1.97 3.00 -11.68
C LEU A 40 -1.85 1.61 -11.04
N VAL A 41 -1.65 0.57 -11.85
CA VAL A 41 -1.40 -0.80 -11.38
C VAL A 41 -0.13 -0.93 -10.55
N ASP A 42 0.95 -0.24 -10.92
CA ASP A 42 2.22 -0.28 -10.20
C ASP A 42 2.10 0.47 -8.87
N ALA A 43 1.49 1.66 -8.91
CA ALA A 43 1.18 2.43 -7.71
C ALA A 43 0.28 1.66 -6.73
N TYR A 44 -0.73 0.95 -7.26
CA TYR A 44 -1.59 0.07 -6.45
C TYR A 44 -0.81 -1.08 -5.82
N ASN A 45 0.03 -1.78 -6.60
CA ASN A 45 0.81 -2.90 -6.11
C ASN A 45 1.75 -2.49 -4.97
N ILE A 46 2.41 -1.34 -5.10
CA ILE A 46 3.35 -0.84 -4.09
C ILE A 46 2.62 -0.27 -2.88
N ASN A 47 1.74 0.71 -3.09
CA ASN A 47 1.19 1.53 -2.00
C ASN A 47 -0.01 0.86 -1.30
N VAL A 48 -0.79 0.04 -2.00
CA VAL A 48 -2.01 -0.58 -1.45
C VAL A 48 -1.76 -2.05 -1.13
N LYS A 49 -1.43 -2.86 -2.13
CA LYS A 49 -1.21 -4.30 -1.94
C LYS A 49 -0.01 -4.56 -1.05
N GLY A 50 1.11 -3.89 -1.28
CA GLY A 50 2.30 -3.99 -0.45
C GLY A 50 2.03 -3.62 1.01
N THR A 51 1.33 -2.51 1.26
CA THR A 51 0.90 -2.11 2.62
C THR A 51 0.06 -3.20 3.29
N LYS A 52 -0.91 -3.78 2.56
CA LYS A 52 -1.72 -4.91 3.05
C LYS A 52 -0.86 -6.13 3.39
N SER A 53 0.10 -6.49 2.55
CA SER A 53 1.03 -7.60 2.81
C SER A 53 1.93 -7.34 4.02
N LEU A 54 2.37 -6.10 4.24
CA LEU A 54 3.15 -5.74 5.42
C LEU A 54 2.31 -5.78 6.71
N ILE A 55 1.04 -5.37 6.65
CA ILE A 55 0.10 -5.54 7.77
C ILE A 55 -0.10 -7.03 8.08
N GLN A 56 -0.32 -7.87 7.06
CA GLN A 56 -0.45 -9.33 7.25
C GLN A 56 0.81 -9.99 7.82
N LEU A 57 1.99 -9.47 7.51
CA LEU A 57 3.24 -9.90 8.14
C LEU A 57 3.29 -9.45 9.61
N ALA A 58 2.91 -8.20 9.88
CA ALA A 58 2.88 -7.62 11.22
C ALA A 58 1.92 -8.36 12.15
N GLU A 59 0.77 -8.84 11.65
CA GLU A 59 -0.18 -9.66 12.42
C GLU A 59 0.42 -10.98 12.93
N GLN A 60 1.52 -11.45 12.33
CA GLN A 60 2.21 -12.68 12.75
C GLN A 60 3.30 -12.41 13.80
N MET A 61 3.67 -11.14 14.01
CA MET A 61 4.71 -10.74 14.94
C MET A 61 4.22 -10.81 16.40
N ARG A 62 4.78 -11.75 17.17
CA ARG A 62 4.37 -11.96 18.56
C ARG A 62 4.77 -10.83 19.51
N GLN A 63 5.73 -10.01 19.10
CA GLN A 63 6.28 -8.92 19.91
C GLN A 63 5.93 -7.54 19.37
N LEU A 64 5.00 -7.43 18.42
CA LEU A 64 4.63 -6.14 17.84
C LEU A 64 4.02 -5.22 18.91
N GLN A 65 4.64 -4.06 19.07
CA GLN A 65 4.23 -2.98 19.96
C GLN A 65 3.61 -1.81 19.19
N SER A 66 4.09 -1.53 17.97
CA SER A 66 3.59 -0.40 17.18
C SER A 66 3.78 -0.60 15.67
N PHE A 67 2.78 -0.18 14.90
CA PHE A 67 2.85 -0.01 13.46
C PHE A 67 2.59 1.47 13.14
N VAL A 68 3.61 2.17 12.65
CA VAL A 68 3.55 3.58 12.31
C VAL A 68 3.50 3.70 10.79
N TYR A 69 2.35 4.08 10.25
CA TYR A 69 2.15 4.33 8.82
C TYR A 69 2.35 5.80 8.49
N VAL A 70 3.20 6.09 7.52
CA VAL A 70 3.37 7.45 6.98
C VAL A 70 2.50 7.58 5.72
N SER A 71 1.44 8.38 5.82
CA SER A 71 0.57 8.71 4.70
C SER A 71 0.93 10.07 4.09
N THR A 72 0.04 10.64 3.29
CA THR A 72 0.21 11.95 2.65
C THR A 72 -1.05 12.80 2.80
N ALA A 73 -0.89 14.13 2.88
CA ALA A 73 -2.01 15.06 2.80
C ALA A 73 -2.76 14.97 1.44
N TYR A 74 -2.19 14.28 0.45
CA TYR A 74 -2.79 14.06 -0.86
C TYR A 74 -3.87 12.95 -0.88
N SER A 75 -4.01 12.12 0.17
CA SER A 75 -4.91 10.96 0.13
C SER A 75 -6.41 11.27 -0.01
N ASN A 76 -6.81 12.53 0.19
CA ASN A 76 -8.20 12.99 0.03
C ASN A 76 -8.26 14.37 -0.65
N SER A 77 -7.27 14.69 -1.50
CA SER A 77 -7.13 16.01 -2.13
C SER A 77 -8.23 16.34 -3.14
N ASP A 78 -9.04 15.37 -3.53
CA ASP A 78 -10.26 15.55 -4.32
C ASP A 78 -11.37 16.29 -3.54
N ARG A 79 -11.25 16.36 -2.21
CA ARG A 79 -12.23 16.98 -1.32
C ARG A 79 -11.87 18.42 -0.98
N LYS A 80 -12.88 19.31 -0.97
CA LYS A 80 -12.71 20.71 -0.56
C LYS A 80 -12.37 20.89 0.93
N HIS A 81 -12.86 19.98 1.76
CA HIS A 81 -12.63 19.99 3.21
C HIS A 81 -12.25 18.59 3.69
N ILE A 82 -11.10 18.49 4.35
CA ILE A 82 -10.56 17.26 4.91
C ILE A 82 -10.55 17.41 6.44
N GLY A 83 -11.15 16.45 7.14
CA GLY A 83 -11.20 16.38 8.60
C GLY A 83 -10.46 15.15 9.11
N GLU A 84 -10.19 15.12 10.41
CA GLU A 84 -9.57 13.97 11.09
C GLU A 84 -10.60 12.86 11.29
N GLN A 85 -10.80 12.06 10.24
CA GLN A 85 -11.73 10.94 10.24
C GLN A 85 -11.32 9.88 9.23
N PHE A 86 -11.85 8.67 9.37
CA PHE A 86 -11.77 7.65 8.34
C PHE A 86 -12.78 7.95 7.23
N TYR A 87 -12.30 7.99 6.00
CA TYR A 87 -13.14 8.14 4.83
C TYR A 87 -13.47 6.76 4.27
N ASN A 88 -14.74 6.53 3.96
CA ASN A 88 -15.13 5.31 3.25
C ASN A 88 -14.51 5.33 1.85
N PRO A 89 -13.90 4.21 1.41
CA PRO A 89 -13.37 4.12 0.07
C PRO A 89 -14.51 4.17 -0.95
N VAL A 90 -14.24 4.72 -2.13
CA VAL A 90 -15.21 4.77 -3.24
C VAL A 90 -15.48 3.37 -3.80
N PHE A 91 -14.44 2.53 -3.83
CA PHE A 91 -14.47 1.15 -4.30
C PHE A 91 -13.95 0.22 -3.21
N SER A 92 -14.54 -0.96 -3.10
CA SER A 92 -13.95 -2.04 -2.29
C SER A 92 -12.63 -2.53 -2.89
N ASP A 93 -11.84 -3.28 -2.11
CA ASP A 93 -10.63 -3.95 -2.59
C ASP A 93 -10.91 -4.79 -3.85
N VAL A 94 -12.01 -5.54 -3.86
CA VAL A 94 -12.38 -6.44 -4.97
C VAL A 94 -12.73 -5.65 -6.23
N GLU A 95 -13.52 -4.59 -6.08
CA GLU A 95 -13.87 -3.71 -7.19
C GLU A 95 -12.63 -3.01 -7.75
N THR A 96 -11.75 -2.51 -6.87
CA THR A 96 -10.50 -1.85 -7.28
C THR A 96 -9.62 -2.79 -8.11
N VAL A 97 -9.41 -4.02 -7.63
CA VAL A 97 -8.63 -5.03 -8.39
C VAL A 97 -9.32 -5.36 -9.72
N THR A 98 -10.64 -5.51 -9.71
CA THR A 98 -11.41 -5.83 -10.92
C THR A 98 -11.26 -4.70 -11.96
N ILE A 99 -11.38 -3.44 -11.55
CA ILE A 99 -11.19 -2.28 -12.42
C ILE A 99 -9.78 -2.28 -13.00
N LEU A 100 -8.74 -2.47 -12.17
CA LEU A 100 -7.34 -2.46 -12.63
C LEU A 100 -7.03 -3.61 -13.61
N GLN A 101 -7.66 -4.77 -13.46
CA GLN A 101 -7.43 -5.93 -14.33
C GLN A 101 -8.16 -5.83 -15.68
N HIS A 102 -9.28 -5.12 -15.73
CA HIS A 102 -10.14 -5.07 -16.92
C HIS A 102 -10.12 -3.73 -17.64
N SER A 103 -9.44 -2.71 -17.11
CA SER A 103 -9.25 -1.42 -17.78
C SER A 103 -8.00 -1.40 -18.64
N GLU A 104 -8.07 -0.72 -19.78
CA GLU A 104 -6.91 -0.47 -20.64
C GLU A 104 -6.02 0.65 -20.06
N SER A 105 -4.75 0.71 -20.44
CA SER A 105 -3.79 1.70 -19.89
C SER A 105 -4.21 3.16 -20.13
N ASN A 106 -4.87 3.45 -21.26
CA ASN A 106 -5.44 4.76 -21.58
C ASN A 106 -6.62 5.13 -20.66
N GLU A 107 -7.45 4.16 -20.25
CA GLU A 107 -8.55 4.37 -19.30
C GLU A 107 -7.99 4.61 -17.89
N GLN A 108 -6.96 3.86 -17.48
CA GLN A 108 -6.29 4.07 -16.19
C GLN A 108 -5.61 5.44 -16.12
N ALA A 109 -5.08 5.94 -17.23
CA ALA A 109 -4.49 7.28 -17.28
C ALA A 109 -5.49 8.41 -16.98
N LEU A 110 -6.80 8.18 -17.22
CA LEU A 110 -7.85 9.14 -16.85
C LEU A 110 -8.10 9.21 -15.33
N LEU A 111 -7.60 8.24 -14.58
CA LEU A 111 -7.71 8.18 -13.11
C LEU A 111 -6.48 8.77 -12.41
N LEU A 112 -5.42 9.08 -13.17
CA LEU A 112 -4.23 9.73 -12.61
C LEU A 112 -4.51 11.20 -12.29
N PRO A 113 -3.89 11.75 -11.23
CA PRO A 113 -4.08 13.14 -10.89
C PRO A 113 -3.55 14.06 -11.99
N HIS A 114 -4.39 14.99 -12.46
CA HIS A 114 -4.01 16.04 -13.40
C HIS A 114 -3.47 17.24 -12.60
N ILE A 115 -2.15 17.25 -12.35
CA ILE A 115 -1.45 18.33 -11.65
C ILE A 115 -0.65 19.16 -12.65
#